data_AF-A0A3B9J5Y0-F1
#
_entry.id   AF-A0A3B9J5Y0-F1
#
_cell.length_a   1.000
_cell.length_b   1.000
_cell.length_c   1.000
_cell.angle_alpha   90.00
_cell.angle_beta   90.00
_cell.angle_gamma   90.00
#
_symmetry.space_group_name_H-M   'P 1'
#
loop_
_entity.id
_entity.type
_entity.pdbx_description
1 polymer ?
#
loop_
_entity_poly.entity_id
_entity_poly.type
_entity_poly.pdbx_seq_one_letter_code
_entity_poly.pdbx_strand_id
1 'polypeptide(L)'
;AVQSANSTMNNSNRESIEAEVNQLKQEVDRIAQSSVYNGQSLLTGMGDRPDLDSSTAFTEAATTGVVDIASDKTPAGTYTFSDNGDGTVSVDNGTISQSIRIATMIDVDQVATGTTAVLNFDRLGLQVTLAGPEVADAEGDYQLGDLDGKTIEIAEGTESGWTFQVGADGVPEDRIELSIGDMRASGPDLNLNSVSMGTLVSARESITKLDQAIDHVRETRGDMGAILNRLEYTINFTDNSIENNTDSESTLRDADMAAEVTRLTRVQVLSQAANAMLAQANATPASALSLLQ
;
A
#
# COMPACT_ATOMS: atom_id res chain seq x y z
N ALA A 1 -24.14 15.67 5.66
CA ALA A 1 -23.71 16.79 6.54
C ALA A 1 -24.49 18.09 6.33
N VAL A 2 -24.36 18.79 5.20
CA VAL A 2 -25.00 20.11 4.98
C VAL A 2 -26.52 20.11 5.20
N GLN A 3 -27.23 19.07 4.76
CA GLN A 3 -28.67 18.94 5.01
C GLN A 3 -29.00 18.80 6.50
N SER A 4 -28.24 17.97 7.23
CA SER A 4 -28.36 17.84 8.69
C SER A 4 -27.80 19.05 9.45
N ALA A 5 -27.08 19.97 8.80
CA ALA A 5 -26.65 21.22 9.41
C ALA A 5 -27.72 22.34 9.32
N ASN A 6 -28.88 22.05 8.71
CA ASN A 6 -29.98 23.01 8.61
C ASN A 6 -30.88 22.97 9.88
N SER A 7 -31.30 24.15 10.35
CA SER A 7 -32.14 24.29 11.54
C SER A 7 -33.60 23.89 11.31
N THR A 8 -34.04 23.76 10.07
CA THR A 8 -35.40 23.32 9.71
C THR A 8 -35.59 21.80 9.80
N MET A 9 -34.52 21.04 9.99
CA MET A 9 -34.59 19.58 10.19
C MET A 9 -34.98 19.24 11.63
N ASN A 10 -35.88 18.28 11.80
CA ASN A 10 -36.20 17.71 13.11
C ASN A 10 -35.26 16.53 13.43
N ASN A 11 -35.28 16.05 14.68
CA ASN A 11 -34.39 14.96 15.10
C ASN A 11 -34.62 13.66 14.33
N SER A 12 -35.86 13.32 13.99
CA SER A 12 -36.19 12.11 13.22
C SER A 12 -35.56 12.12 11.82
N ASN A 13 -35.53 13.27 11.15
CA ASN A 13 -34.84 13.43 9.88
C ASN A 13 -33.33 13.26 10.05
N ARG A 14 -32.75 13.78 11.13
CA ARG A 14 -31.31 13.63 11.42
C ARG A 14 -30.93 12.18 11.72
N GLU A 15 -31.76 11.46 12.47
CA GLU A 15 -31.59 10.02 12.73
C GLU A 15 -31.65 9.20 11.44
N SER A 16 -32.55 9.54 10.51
CA SER A 16 -32.63 8.86 9.22
C SER A 16 -31.39 9.09 8.36
N ILE A 17 -30.90 10.34 8.31
CA ILE A 17 -29.66 10.70 7.60
C ILE A 17 -28.46 10.02 8.27
N GLU A 18 -28.43 9.93 9.60
CA GLU A 18 -27.37 9.24 10.33
C GLU A 18 -27.31 7.75 9.99
N ALA A 19 -28.47 7.09 9.91
CA ALA A 19 -28.55 5.69 9.49
C ALA A 19 -28.01 5.49 8.06
N GLU A 20 -28.34 6.38 7.12
CA GLU A 20 -27.81 6.36 5.76
C GLU A 20 -26.29 6.57 5.74
N VAL A 21 -25.78 7.55 6.48
CA VAL A 21 -24.34 7.82 6.59
C VAL A 21 -23.59 6.63 7.17
N ASN A 22 -24.14 5.96 8.19
CA ASN A 22 -23.52 4.77 8.77
C ASN A 22 -23.49 3.59 7.77
N GLN A 23 -24.53 3.41 6.96
CA GLN A 23 -24.50 2.43 5.86
C GLN A 23 -23.44 2.77 4.83
N LEU A 24 -23.28 4.05 4.47
CA LEU A 24 -22.25 4.47 3.53
C LEU A 24 -20.84 4.25 4.07
N LYS A 25 -20.59 4.49 5.36
CA LYS A 25 -19.29 4.19 6.00
C LYS A 25 -18.98 2.69 5.92
N GLN A 26 -19.94 1.84 6.27
CA GLN A 26 -19.79 0.39 6.17
C GLN A 26 -19.52 -0.07 4.73
N GLU A 27 -20.17 0.58 3.75
CA GLU A 27 -19.93 0.29 2.35
C GLU A 27 -18.52 0.71 1.90
N VAL A 28 -18.01 1.85 2.37
CA VAL A 28 -16.63 2.27 2.13
C VAL A 28 -15.64 1.27 2.73
N ASP A 29 -15.85 0.85 3.99
CA ASP A 29 -15.04 -0.19 4.63
C ASP A 29 -15.06 -1.50 3.84
N ARG A 30 -16.24 -1.92 3.38
CA ARG A 30 -16.42 -3.12 2.56
C ARG A 30 -15.67 -3.02 1.22
N ILE A 31 -15.73 -1.87 0.54
CA ILE A 31 -15.00 -1.64 -0.71
C ILE A 31 -13.49 -1.71 -0.47
N ALA A 32 -13.00 -1.05 0.58
CA ALA A 32 -11.58 -1.08 0.93
C ALA A 32 -11.09 -2.52 1.19
N GLN A 33 -11.86 -3.30 1.96
CA GLN A 33 -11.51 -4.69 2.30
C GLN A 33 -11.67 -5.68 1.12
N SER A 34 -12.61 -5.43 0.21
CA SER A 34 -12.84 -6.32 -0.95
C SER A 34 -11.90 -6.05 -2.13
N SER A 35 -11.19 -4.92 -2.12
CA SER A 35 -10.24 -4.54 -3.16
C SER A 35 -8.91 -5.28 -2.97
N VAL A 36 -8.85 -6.50 -3.51
CA VAL A 36 -7.69 -7.39 -3.41
C VAL A 36 -6.96 -7.55 -4.74
N TYR A 37 -5.63 -7.64 -4.69
CA TYR A 37 -4.78 -8.03 -5.80
C TYR A 37 -3.76 -9.04 -5.32
N ASN A 38 -3.59 -10.14 -6.06
CA ASN A 38 -2.74 -11.28 -5.66
C ASN A 38 -2.98 -11.79 -4.22
N GLY A 39 -4.23 -11.70 -3.73
CA GLY A 39 -4.61 -12.13 -2.39
C GLY A 39 -4.24 -11.16 -1.26
N GLN A 40 -3.66 -10.00 -1.58
CA GLN A 40 -3.39 -8.93 -0.64
C GLN A 40 -4.40 -7.79 -0.83
N SER A 41 -4.83 -7.19 0.27
CA SER A 41 -5.70 -6.02 0.24
C SER A 41 -4.92 -4.79 -0.18
N LEU A 42 -5.49 -4.00 -1.10
CA LEU A 42 -4.85 -2.82 -1.66
C LEU A 42 -5.10 -1.53 -0.87
N LEU A 43 -6.20 -1.49 -0.10
CA LEU A 43 -6.77 -0.24 0.41
C LEU A 43 -6.95 -0.23 1.93
N THR A 44 -6.42 -1.24 2.64
CA THR A 44 -6.55 -1.35 4.11
C THR A 44 -5.31 -0.88 4.86
N GLY A 45 -4.48 -0.05 4.21
CA GLY A 45 -3.23 0.44 4.76
C GLY A 45 -2.10 -0.57 4.59
N MET A 46 -0.96 -0.06 4.17
CA MET A 46 0.30 -0.81 4.02
C MET A 46 1.44 -0.17 4.82
N GLY A 47 1.10 0.69 5.78
CA GLY A 47 2.05 1.40 6.62
C GLY A 47 2.62 0.54 7.74
N ASP A 48 3.66 1.09 8.37
CA ASP A 48 4.24 0.57 9.60
C ASP A 48 3.14 0.40 10.65
N ARG A 49 2.91 -0.84 11.07
CA ARG A 49 1.85 -1.20 12.01
C ARG A 49 2.36 -1.06 13.43
N PRO A 50 1.48 -0.80 14.41
CA PRO A 50 1.88 -0.82 15.80
C PRO A 50 2.34 -2.22 16.15
N ASP A 51 3.53 -2.33 16.73
CA ASP A 51 3.97 -3.56 17.37
C ASP A 51 3.21 -3.70 18.69
N LEU A 52 2.12 -4.45 18.63
CA LEU A 52 1.24 -4.65 19.79
C LEU A 52 1.93 -5.42 20.92
N ASP A 53 2.98 -6.18 20.63
CA ASP A 53 3.73 -6.95 21.64
C ASP A 53 4.73 -6.06 22.41
N SER A 54 5.23 -5.00 21.77
CA SER A 54 6.17 -4.03 22.38
C SER A 54 5.48 -2.75 22.89
N SER A 55 4.25 -2.47 22.45
CA SER A 55 3.48 -1.30 22.87
C SER A 55 2.89 -1.48 24.27
N THR A 56 3.38 -0.74 25.27
CA THR A 56 2.87 -0.85 26.65
C THR A 56 1.42 -0.38 26.79
N ALA A 57 0.96 0.50 25.92
CA ALA A 57 -0.43 0.94 25.88
C ALA A 57 -1.40 -0.21 25.58
N PHE A 58 -0.96 -1.22 24.80
CA PHE A 58 -1.77 -2.37 24.42
C PHE A 58 -1.49 -3.60 25.28
N THR A 59 -0.22 -3.89 25.61
CA THR A 59 0.11 -5.03 26.48
C THR A 59 -0.43 -4.89 27.91
N GLU A 60 -0.69 -3.66 28.35
CA GLU A 60 -1.35 -3.36 29.63
C GLU A 60 -2.83 -2.98 29.44
N ALA A 61 -3.51 -3.49 28.40
CA ALA A 61 -4.92 -3.23 28.08
C ALA A 61 -5.89 -3.44 29.26
N ALA A 62 -5.59 -4.37 30.17
CA ALA A 62 -6.36 -4.56 31.40
C ALA A 62 -6.38 -3.33 32.34
N THR A 63 -5.42 -2.42 32.21
CA THR A 63 -5.31 -1.17 32.97
C THR A 63 -5.52 0.07 32.12
N THR A 64 -5.15 0.04 30.84
CA THR A 64 -5.26 1.20 29.95
C THR A 64 -6.60 1.25 29.21
N GLY A 65 -7.34 0.15 29.17
CA GLY A 65 -8.59 0.02 28.42
C GLY A 65 -8.44 0.17 26.91
N VAL A 66 -7.22 0.07 26.36
CA VAL A 66 -6.97 0.16 24.91
C VAL A 66 -7.42 -1.14 24.24
N VAL A 67 -8.35 -1.03 23.29
CA VAL A 67 -8.89 -2.17 22.53
C VAL A 67 -8.21 -2.34 21.19
N ASP A 68 -7.86 -1.22 20.54
CA ASP A 68 -7.25 -1.23 19.22
C ASP A 68 -6.33 -0.04 19.04
N ILE A 69 -5.27 -0.25 18.28
CA ILE A 69 -4.33 0.79 17.85
C ILE A 69 -4.18 0.61 16.34
N ALA A 70 -4.61 1.63 15.59
CA ALA A 70 -4.39 1.71 14.16
C ALA A 70 -3.36 2.81 13.86
N SER A 71 -2.44 2.53 12.96
CA SER A 71 -1.51 3.50 12.39
C SER A 71 -1.75 3.61 10.88
N ASP A 72 -1.47 4.80 10.35
CA ASP A 72 -1.70 5.37 9.00
C ASP A 72 -0.46 6.17 8.58
N LYS A 73 0.48 5.63 7.79
CA LYS A 73 1.73 6.33 7.39
C LYS A 73 2.53 6.93 8.56
N THR A 74 2.40 6.35 9.74
CA THR A 74 3.09 6.80 10.95
C THR A 74 4.57 6.46 10.85
N PRO A 75 5.50 7.43 10.98
CA PRO A 75 6.92 7.13 11.01
C PRO A 75 7.25 6.16 12.14
N ALA A 76 8.11 5.18 11.86
CA ALA A 76 8.63 4.27 12.87
C ALA A 76 9.26 5.03 14.05
N GLY A 77 9.04 4.50 15.25
CA GLY A 77 9.49 5.12 16.49
C GLY A 77 8.54 4.90 17.65
N THR A 78 8.94 5.44 18.80
CA THR A 78 8.17 5.34 20.05
C THR A 78 7.30 6.58 20.22
N TYR A 79 6.01 6.36 20.38
CA TYR A 79 5.01 7.38 20.68
C TYR A 79 4.64 7.24 22.14
N THR A 80 4.82 8.31 22.93
CA THR A 80 4.55 8.29 24.37
C THR A 80 3.26 9.07 24.64
N PHE A 81 2.36 8.45 25.39
CA PHE A 81 1.17 9.08 25.91
C PHE A 81 1.49 9.93 27.14
N SER A 82 0.80 11.06 27.26
CA SER A 82 0.69 11.84 28.48
C SER A 82 -0.78 12.10 28.77
N ASP A 83 -1.22 11.66 29.95
CA ASP A 83 -2.59 11.79 30.43
C ASP A 83 -2.54 12.21 31.90
N ASN A 84 -2.69 13.50 32.16
CA ASN A 84 -2.56 14.03 33.53
C ASN A 84 -3.89 13.92 34.32
N GLY A 85 -4.86 13.16 33.81
CA GLY A 85 -6.19 13.03 34.41
C GLY A 85 -7.03 14.31 34.33
N ASP A 86 -6.69 15.24 33.42
CA ASP A 86 -7.39 16.52 33.25
C ASP A 86 -8.43 16.51 32.10
N GLY A 87 -8.69 15.33 31.54
CA GLY A 87 -9.55 15.15 30.37
C GLY A 87 -8.87 15.43 29.04
N THR A 88 -7.54 15.53 29.01
CA THR A 88 -6.73 15.68 27.80
C THR A 88 -5.71 14.55 27.69
N VAL A 89 -5.76 13.81 26.58
CA VAL A 89 -4.76 12.81 26.23
C VAL A 89 -3.86 13.40 25.16
N SER A 90 -2.55 13.38 25.39
CA SER A 90 -1.54 13.83 24.45
C SER A 90 -0.67 12.67 24.00
N VAL A 91 -0.28 12.67 22.73
CA VAL A 91 0.75 11.76 22.21
C VAL A 91 1.90 12.61 21.69
N ASP A 92 3.13 12.18 21.95
CA ASP A 92 4.37 12.80 21.46
C ASP A 92 5.34 11.74 20.92
N ASN A 93 6.03 12.04 19.82
CA ASN A 93 7.12 11.23 19.27
C ASN A 93 8.50 11.90 19.40
N GLY A 94 8.61 12.94 20.23
CA GLY A 94 9.80 13.77 20.39
C GLY A 94 9.95 14.89 19.36
N THR A 95 9.20 14.86 18.25
CA THR A 95 9.20 15.90 17.20
C THR A 95 7.85 16.56 17.05
N ILE A 96 6.78 15.77 17.04
CA ILE A 96 5.41 16.22 16.86
C ILE A 96 4.61 15.75 18.07
N SER A 97 3.76 16.62 18.59
CA SER A 97 2.76 16.27 19.59
C SER A 97 1.37 16.73 19.16
N GLN A 98 0.37 15.93 19.52
CA GLN A 98 -1.04 16.27 19.39
C GLN A 98 -1.77 15.90 20.67
N SER A 99 -2.61 16.82 21.13
CA SER A 99 -3.47 16.63 22.29
C SER A 99 -4.93 16.63 21.87
N ILE A 100 -5.70 15.71 22.44
CA ILE A 100 -7.13 15.55 22.22
C ILE A 100 -7.83 15.73 23.55
N ARG A 101 -8.80 16.65 23.61
CA ARG A 101 -9.69 16.75 24.76
C ARG A 101 -10.76 15.68 24.65
N ILE A 102 -10.79 14.78 25.62
CA ILE A 102 -11.72 13.66 25.71
C ILE A 102 -12.84 13.93 26.72
N ALA A 103 -12.81 15.05 27.42
CA ALA A 103 -13.79 15.44 28.44
C ALA A 103 -15.26 15.46 27.97
N THR A 104 -15.52 15.48 26.66
CA THR A 104 -16.87 15.40 26.07
C THR A 104 -17.24 14.00 25.58
N MET A 105 -16.29 13.06 25.62
CA MET A 105 -16.40 11.67 25.16
C MET A 105 -16.42 10.67 26.31
N ILE A 106 -16.14 11.12 27.54
CA ILE A 106 -16.12 10.32 28.76
C ILE A 106 -17.29 10.67 29.69
N ASP A 107 -17.71 9.72 30.50
CA ASP A 107 -18.67 9.92 31.59
C ASP A 107 -17.90 10.07 32.91
N VAL A 108 -17.77 11.32 33.37
CA VAL A 108 -16.98 11.73 34.52
C VAL A 108 -15.49 11.45 34.32
N ASP A 109 -15.00 10.28 34.72
CA ASP A 109 -13.58 9.91 34.73
C ASP A 109 -13.25 8.68 33.87
N GLN A 110 -14.24 8.08 33.20
CA GLN A 110 -14.09 6.85 32.41
C GLN A 110 -14.91 6.91 31.12
N VAL A 111 -14.56 6.09 30.12
CA VAL A 111 -15.44 5.93 28.94
C VAL A 111 -16.78 5.31 29.37
N ALA A 112 -17.89 5.75 28.80
CA ALA A 112 -19.21 5.31 29.22
C ALA A 112 -19.41 3.79 29.04
N THR A 113 -20.15 3.17 29.95
CA THR A 113 -20.42 1.72 29.96
C THR A 113 -21.00 1.23 28.62
N GLY A 114 -20.40 0.18 28.07
CA GLY A 114 -20.78 -0.45 26.80
C GLY A 114 -20.43 0.37 25.57
N THR A 115 -19.60 1.42 25.70
CA THR A 115 -19.18 2.28 24.58
C THR A 115 -17.66 2.34 24.44
N THR A 116 -17.20 2.69 23.24
CA THR A 116 -15.79 2.96 22.96
C THR A 116 -15.57 4.43 22.60
N ALA A 117 -14.43 4.98 23.00
CA ALA A 117 -13.96 6.30 22.61
C ALA A 117 -12.79 6.15 21.63
N VAL A 118 -12.93 6.71 20.43
CA VAL A 118 -11.88 6.69 19.41
C VAL A 118 -11.11 8.01 19.45
N LEU A 119 -9.84 7.94 19.82
CA LEU A 119 -8.91 9.05 19.82
C LEU A 119 -8.12 9.05 18.52
N ASN A 120 -8.30 10.09 17.71
CA ASN A 120 -7.55 10.20 16.46
C ASN A 120 -6.51 11.33 16.52
N PHE A 121 -5.25 10.91 16.47
CA PHE A 121 -4.09 11.76 16.38
C PHE A 121 -3.68 11.91 14.90
N ASP A 122 -4.55 12.54 14.10
CA ASP A 122 -4.35 12.72 12.64
C ASP A 122 -2.96 13.28 12.27
N ARG A 123 -2.35 14.14 13.10
CA ARG A 123 -1.02 14.72 12.83
C ARG A 123 0.13 13.72 13.01
N LEU A 124 -0.13 12.65 13.74
CA LEU A 124 0.80 11.54 14.01
C LEU A 124 0.42 10.28 13.22
N GLY A 125 -0.73 10.28 12.53
CA GLY A 125 -1.24 9.11 11.80
C GLY A 125 -1.74 7.98 12.71
N LEU A 126 -2.01 8.26 14.00
CA LEU A 126 -2.39 7.25 14.98
C LEU A 126 -3.86 7.37 15.37
N GLN A 127 -4.54 6.24 15.45
CA GLN A 127 -5.86 6.13 16.05
C GLN A 127 -5.84 5.09 17.17
N VAL A 128 -6.40 5.45 18.31
CA VAL A 128 -6.42 4.61 19.51
C VAL A 128 -7.87 4.50 19.97
N THR A 129 -8.33 3.27 20.14
CA THR A 129 -9.69 2.99 20.62
C THR A 129 -9.65 2.57 22.07
N LEU A 130 -10.36 3.30 22.91
CA LEU A 130 -10.50 3.07 24.35
C LEU A 130 -11.86 2.48 24.66
N ALA A 131 -11.94 1.50 25.55
CA ALA A 131 -13.18 0.90 26.03
C ALA A 131 -13.63 1.48 27.36
N GLY A 132 -14.95 1.62 27.51
CA GLY A 132 -15.60 1.71 28.81
C GLY A 132 -15.88 0.32 29.39
N PRO A 133 -16.45 0.28 30.61
CA PRO A 133 -16.84 -0.97 31.24
C PRO A 133 -17.81 -1.78 30.37
N GLU A 134 -17.72 -3.11 30.40
CA GLU A 134 -18.64 -4.04 29.71
C GLU A 134 -18.63 -3.96 28.15
N VAL A 135 -17.56 -3.46 27.53
CA VAL A 135 -17.36 -3.58 26.08
C VAL A 135 -16.91 -5.00 25.71
N ALA A 136 -17.51 -5.58 24.67
CA ALA A 136 -17.09 -6.88 24.14
C ALA A 136 -15.64 -6.79 23.60
N ASP A 137 -14.84 -7.81 23.87
CA ASP A 137 -13.44 -7.93 23.44
C ASP A 137 -12.45 -6.95 24.11
N ALA A 138 -12.89 -6.17 25.11
CA ALA A 138 -12.01 -5.34 25.94
C ALA A 138 -11.47 -6.12 27.15
N GLU A 139 -10.15 -6.02 27.41
CA GLU A 139 -9.52 -6.62 28.60
C GLU A 139 -9.68 -5.77 29.87
N GLY A 140 -9.96 -4.47 29.72
CA GLY A 140 -10.12 -3.51 30.81
C GLY A 140 -10.91 -2.28 30.38
N ASP A 141 -11.18 -1.40 31.33
CA ASP A 141 -11.80 -0.09 31.15
C ASP A 141 -10.77 1.02 31.25
N TYR A 142 -10.90 2.05 30.42
CA TYR A 142 -10.06 3.25 30.49
C TYR A 142 -10.59 4.22 31.56
N GLN A 143 -9.70 4.66 32.44
CA GLN A 143 -9.91 5.78 33.37
C GLN A 143 -8.88 6.90 33.11
N LEU A 144 -9.26 8.11 33.51
CA LEU A 144 -8.40 9.29 33.41
C LEU A 144 -7.06 9.07 34.12
N GLY A 145 -5.97 9.18 33.35
CA GLY A 145 -4.60 9.02 33.82
C GLY A 145 -3.97 7.67 33.50
N ASP A 146 -4.74 6.67 33.08
CA ASP A 146 -4.22 5.30 32.88
C ASP A 146 -3.24 5.17 31.71
N LEU A 147 -3.34 6.10 30.75
CA LEU A 147 -2.42 6.15 29.61
C LEU A 147 -1.12 6.89 29.92
N ASP A 148 -0.95 7.51 31.10
CA ASP A 148 0.23 8.33 31.37
C ASP A 148 1.53 7.52 31.33
N GLY A 149 2.47 7.97 30.51
CA GLY A 149 3.77 7.32 30.33
C GLY A 149 3.71 6.00 29.55
N LYS A 150 2.54 5.58 29.04
CA LYS A 150 2.43 4.41 28.16
C LYS A 150 2.97 4.71 26.77
N THR A 151 3.46 3.69 26.08
CA THR A 151 4.04 3.83 24.74
C THR A 151 3.30 3.00 23.69
N ILE A 152 3.35 3.51 22.47
CA ILE A 152 3.08 2.76 21.24
C ILE A 152 4.41 2.69 20.50
N GLU A 153 4.86 1.48 20.21
CA GLU A 153 6.00 1.27 19.34
C GLU A 153 5.50 0.96 17.94
N ILE A 154 5.88 1.81 16.99
CA ILE A 154 5.68 1.54 15.57
C ILE A 154 6.97 0.92 15.07
N ALA A 155 6.92 -0.37 14.76
CA ALA A 155 8.07 -1.08 14.21
C ALA A 155 8.39 -0.53 12.81
N GLU A 156 9.68 -0.45 12.47
CA GLU A 156 10.09 -0.23 11.08
C GLU A 156 9.57 -1.39 10.22
N GLY A 157 8.50 -1.14 9.47
CA GLY A 157 7.94 -2.11 8.55
C GLY A 157 8.94 -2.33 7.42
N THR A 158 9.47 -3.55 7.31
CA THR A 158 10.34 -3.95 6.19
C THR A 158 9.59 -4.01 4.85
N GLU A 159 8.29 -3.73 4.83
CA GLU A 159 7.40 -3.81 3.67
C GLU A 159 6.58 -2.51 3.51
N SER A 160 7.26 -1.36 3.41
CA SER A 160 6.60 -0.08 3.13
C SER A 160 6.08 -0.03 1.68
N GLY A 161 4.98 -0.73 1.41
CA GLY A 161 4.25 -0.68 0.15
C GLY A 161 4.70 -1.67 -0.94
N TRP A 162 3.99 -1.63 -2.06
CA TRP A 162 4.28 -2.45 -3.25
C TRP A 162 5.52 -1.91 -3.94
N THR A 163 6.56 -2.73 -4.07
CA THR A 163 7.71 -2.40 -4.89
C THR A 163 7.63 -3.13 -6.22
N PHE A 164 7.60 -2.39 -7.32
CA PHE A 164 7.70 -2.93 -8.67
C PHE A 164 9.13 -2.75 -9.16
N GLN A 165 9.83 -3.85 -9.39
CA GLN A 165 11.13 -3.83 -10.05
C GLN A 165 10.90 -3.59 -11.54
N VAL A 166 11.36 -2.44 -12.03
CA VAL A 166 11.14 -2.03 -13.43
C VAL A 166 12.44 -1.79 -14.21
N GLY A 167 13.58 -1.73 -13.53
CA GLY A 167 14.90 -1.73 -14.14
C GLY A 167 15.67 -3.03 -13.96
N ALA A 168 16.88 -3.07 -14.54
CA ALA A 168 17.72 -4.26 -14.55
C ALA A 168 18.52 -4.44 -13.26
N ASP A 169 18.78 -3.36 -12.53
CA ASP A 169 19.64 -3.37 -11.35
C ASP A 169 18.81 -3.34 -10.06
N GLY A 170 19.35 -3.94 -8.99
CA GLY A 170 18.67 -4.01 -7.70
C GLY A 170 18.66 -2.70 -6.90
N VAL A 171 18.90 -1.56 -7.52
CA VAL A 171 19.00 -0.24 -6.86
C VAL A 171 17.61 0.42 -6.70
N PRO A 172 17.42 1.35 -5.74
CA PRO A 172 16.14 2.02 -5.53
C PRO A 172 15.60 2.80 -6.74
N GLU A 173 16.49 3.34 -7.58
CA GLU A 173 16.11 4.12 -8.77
C GLU A 173 15.38 3.28 -9.83
N ASP A 174 15.64 1.97 -9.85
CA ASP A 174 15.05 0.99 -10.76
C ASP A 174 13.75 0.39 -10.20
N ARG A 175 13.24 0.95 -9.09
CA ARG A 175 12.03 0.51 -8.42
C ARG A 175 10.97 1.60 -8.44
N ILE A 176 9.73 1.17 -8.60
CA ILE A 176 8.56 2.01 -8.39
C ILE A 176 7.90 1.51 -7.11
N GLU A 177 7.93 2.36 -6.09
CA GLU A 177 7.30 2.08 -4.80
C GLU A 177 5.92 2.73 -4.76
N LEU A 178 4.93 1.97 -4.31
CA LEU A 178 3.56 2.41 -4.12
C LEU A 178 3.12 2.05 -2.70
N SER A 179 2.98 3.06 -1.86
CA SER A 179 2.35 2.93 -0.55
C SER A 179 0.97 3.59 -0.61
N ILE A 180 -0.07 2.82 -0.32
CA ILE A 180 -1.44 3.31 -0.18
C ILE A 180 -1.79 3.27 1.31
N GLY A 181 -2.32 4.38 1.79
CA GLY A 181 -2.83 4.47 3.15
C GLY A 181 -4.09 3.63 3.40
N ASP A 182 -4.55 3.58 4.64
CA ASP A 182 -5.79 2.94 5.03
C ASP A 182 -6.99 3.76 4.57
N MET A 183 -7.63 3.31 3.50
CA MET A 183 -8.79 3.96 2.91
C MET A 183 -10.11 3.43 3.47
N ARG A 184 -10.08 2.72 4.60
CA ARG A 184 -11.28 2.37 5.36
C ARG A 184 -11.88 3.61 6.00
N ALA A 185 -13.21 3.71 6.05
CA ALA A 185 -13.91 4.75 6.80
C ALA A 185 -13.60 4.68 8.30
N SER A 186 -13.36 3.46 8.79
CA SER A 186 -12.93 3.19 10.16
C SER A 186 -11.44 3.43 10.41
N GLY A 187 -10.62 3.58 9.36
CA GLY A 187 -9.18 3.76 9.47
C GLY A 187 -8.75 5.13 10.01
N PRO A 188 -7.47 5.27 10.38
CA PRO A 188 -6.90 6.53 10.90
C PRO A 188 -6.92 7.65 9.86
N ASP A 189 -6.67 7.36 8.57
CA ASP A 189 -6.54 8.37 7.50
C ASP A 189 -7.86 9.01 7.07
N LEU A 190 -8.94 8.23 6.94
CA LEU A 190 -10.25 8.81 6.63
C LEU A 190 -11.00 9.29 7.87
N ASN A 191 -10.72 8.72 9.06
CA ASN A 191 -11.25 9.15 10.35
C ASN A 191 -12.79 9.39 10.38
N LEU A 192 -13.57 8.56 9.68
CA LEU A 192 -15.01 8.79 9.57
C LEU A 192 -15.80 8.23 10.76
N ASN A 193 -15.17 7.51 11.69
CA ASN A 193 -15.83 7.02 12.91
C ASN A 193 -16.44 8.16 13.74
N SER A 194 -15.76 9.30 13.81
CA SER A 194 -16.18 10.46 14.61
C SER A 194 -17.13 11.43 13.88
N VAL A 195 -17.59 11.06 12.67
CA VAL A 195 -18.60 11.81 11.90
C VAL A 195 -19.99 11.43 12.38
N SER A 196 -20.79 12.41 12.80
CA SER A 196 -22.19 12.19 13.21
C SER A 196 -23.12 13.31 12.79
N MET A 197 -24.27 12.95 12.25
CA MET A 197 -25.36 13.81 11.79
C MET A 197 -26.45 14.01 12.85
N GLY A 198 -26.32 13.41 14.04
CA GLY A 198 -27.38 13.37 15.06
C GLY A 198 -27.75 14.74 15.66
N THR A 199 -26.82 15.68 15.72
CA THR A 199 -27.07 17.04 16.23
C THR A 199 -26.64 18.10 15.22
N LEU A 200 -27.14 19.33 15.39
CA LEU A 200 -26.72 20.48 14.57
C LEU A 200 -25.21 20.77 14.70
N VAL A 201 -24.65 20.58 15.90
CA VAL A 201 -23.24 20.84 16.19
C VAL A 201 -22.36 19.76 15.55
N SER A 202 -22.65 18.48 15.82
CA SER A 202 -21.91 17.36 15.24
C SER A 202 -21.99 17.33 13.71
N ALA A 203 -23.14 17.71 13.12
CA ALA A 203 -23.31 17.78 11.68
C ALA A 203 -22.44 18.86 11.02
N ARG A 204 -22.12 19.95 11.74
CA ARG A 204 -21.22 21.01 11.25
C ARG A 204 -19.75 20.60 11.37
N GLU A 205 -19.35 20.03 12.49
CA GLU A 205 -18.00 19.48 12.68
C GLU A 205 -17.68 18.39 11.65
N SER A 206 -18.69 17.57 11.35
CA SER A 206 -18.57 16.53 10.33
C SER A 206 -18.31 17.04 8.92
N ILE A 207 -18.64 18.30 8.59
CA ILE A 207 -18.33 18.86 7.26
C ILE A 207 -16.82 18.93 7.09
N THR A 208 -16.10 19.49 8.07
CA THR A 208 -14.65 19.60 8.02
C THR A 208 -13.98 18.24 7.97
N LYS A 209 -14.45 17.26 8.75
CA LYS A 209 -13.91 15.89 8.72
C LYS A 209 -14.13 15.21 7.37
N LEU A 210 -15.30 15.39 6.77
CA LEU A 210 -15.58 14.85 5.43
C LEU A 210 -14.72 15.54 4.36
N ASP A 211 -14.50 16.86 4.45
CA ASP A 211 -13.61 17.57 3.54
C ASP A 211 -12.16 17.05 3.65
N GLN A 212 -11.66 16.85 4.87
CA GLN A 212 -10.34 16.25 5.11
C GLN A 212 -10.23 14.83 4.53
N ALA A 213 -11.22 13.97 4.79
CA ALA A 213 -11.25 12.62 4.23
C ALA A 213 -11.28 12.63 2.69
N ILE A 214 -12.03 13.56 2.08
CA ILE A 214 -12.06 13.73 0.63
C ILE A 214 -10.69 14.17 0.11
N ASP A 215 -10.00 15.07 0.80
CA ASP A 215 -8.66 15.51 0.40
C ASP A 215 -7.63 14.38 0.48
N HIS A 216 -7.67 13.53 1.51
CA HIS A 216 -6.84 12.32 1.57
C HIS A 216 -7.11 11.33 0.42
N VAL A 217 -8.37 11.13 0.05
CA VAL A 217 -8.74 10.32 -1.13
C VAL A 217 -8.19 10.96 -2.42
N ARG A 218 -8.26 12.29 -2.53
CA ARG A 218 -7.75 13.01 -3.71
C ARG A 218 -6.23 12.91 -3.83
N GLU A 219 -5.51 13.07 -2.73
CA GLU A 219 -4.05 12.92 -2.66
C GLU A 219 -3.64 11.50 -3.08
N THR A 220 -4.23 10.49 -2.45
CA THR A 220 -3.96 9.08 -2.77
C THR A 220 -4.25 8.77 -4.24
N ARG A 221 -5.34 9.29 -4.81
CA ARG A 221 -5.64 9.14 -6.25
C ARG A 221 -4.66 9.89 -7.14
N GLY A 222 -4.15 11.03 -6.68
CA GLY A 222 -3.11 11.80 -7.37
C GLY A 222 -1.81 11.01 -7.46
N ASP A 223 -1.38 10.44 -6.34
CA ASP A 223 -0.17 9.61 -6.26
C ASP A 223 -0.30 8.34 -7.12
N MET A 224 -1.44 7.65 -7.04
CA MET A 224 -1.73 6.51 -7.92
C MET A 224 -1.68 6.93 -9.40
N GLY A 225 -2.22 8.10 -9.76
CA GLY A 225 -2.15 8.63 -11.12
C GLY A 225 -0.71 8.88 -11.56
N ALA A 226 0.14 9.45 -10.70
CA ALA A 226 1.55 9.66 -10.99
C ALA A 226 2.31 8.34 -11.18
N ILE A 227 2.06 7.35 -10.34
CA ILE A 227 2.64 6.01 -10.44
C ILE A 227 2.18 5.30 -11.71
N LEU A 228 0.89 5.38 -12.08
CA LEU A 228 0.39 4.82 -13.33
C LEU A 228 1.08 5.43 -14.56
N ASN A 229 1.27 6.76 -14.57
CA ASN A 229 2.02 7.42 -15.65
C ASN A 229 3.48 6.95 -15.71
N ARG A 230 4.13 6.76 -14.55
CA ARG A 230 5.51 6.23 -14.49
C ARG A 230 5.57 4.78 -14.96
N LEU A 231 4.62 3.94 -14.56
CA LEU A 231 4.53 2.54 -15.00
C LEU A 231 4.29 2.47 -16.51
N GLU A 232 3.38 3.27 -17.06
CA GLU A 232 3.10 3.31 -18.49
C GLU A 232 4.34 3.78 -19.29
N TYR A 233 5.04 4.82 -18.82
CA TYR A 233 6.31 5.22 -19.43
C TYR A 233 7.34 4.09 -19.40
N THR A 234 7.45 3.40 -18.26
CA THR A 234 8.46 2.35 -18.08
C THR A 234 8.13 1.10 -18.90
N ILE A 235 6.85 0.76 -19.07
CA ILE A 235 6.40 -0.30 -19.98
C ILE A 235 6.83 0.03 -21.41
N ASN A 236 6.50 1.23 -21.90
CA ASN A 236 6.89 1.65 -23.24
C ASN A 236 8.42 1.68 -23.43
N PHE A 237 9.17 2.13 -22.42
CA PHE A 237 10.63 2.11 -22.45
C PHE A 237 11.19 0.68 -22.50
N THR A 238 10.65 -0.22 -21.68
CA THR A 238 11.07 -1.62 -21.59
C THR A 238 10.74 -2.37 -22.88
N ASP A 239 9.57 -2.13 -23.50
CA ASP A 239 9.19 -2.72 -24.78
C ASP A 239 10.18 -2.32 -25.89
N ASN A 240 10.54 -1.03 -25.96
CA ASN A 240 11.58 -0.57 -26.90
C ASN A 240 12.95 -1.21 -26.59
N SER A 241 13.29 -1.38 -25.32
CA SER A 241 14.55 -2.03 -24.92
C SER A 241 14.56 -3.52 -25.31
N ILE A 242 13.44 -4.22 -25.13
CA ILE A 242 13.26 -5.61 -25.55
C ILE A 242 13.39 -5.73 -27.07
N GLU A 243 12.77 -4.83 -27.84
CA GLU A 243 12.90 -4.80 -29.31
C GLU A 243 14.37 -4.61 -29.74
N ASN A 244 15.05 -3.60 -29.22
CA ASN A 244 16.46 -3.34 -29.52
C ASN A 244 17.40 -4.50 -29.13
N ASN A 245 17.13 -5.15 -28.00
CA ASN A 245 17.89 -6.33 -27.56
C ASN A 245 17.61 -7.54 -28.44
N THR A 246 16.37 -7.74 -28.88
CA THR A 246 16.00 -8.82 -29.80
C THR A 246 16.63 -8.63 -31.17
N ASP A 247 16.65 -7.40 -31.68
CA ASP A 247 17.34 -7.05 -32.93
C ASP A 247 18.85 -7.27 -32.82
N SER A 248 19.45 -6.85 -31.69
CA SER A 248 20.86 -7.09 -31.42
C SER A 248 21.17 -8.59 -31.30
N GLU A 249 20.30 -9.37 -30.65
CA GLU A 249 20.42 -10.84 -30.59
C GLU A 249 20.32 -11.45 -31.99
N SER A 250 19.36 -11.01 -32.82
CA SER A 250 19.21 -11.46 -34.21
C SER A 250 20.50 -11.20 -35.01
N THR A 251 21.08 -10.00 -34.94
CA THR A 251 22.34 -9.70 -35.66
C THR A 251 23.54 -10.54 -35.19
N LEU A 252 23.56 -10.98 -33.93
CA LEU A 252 24.65 -11.79 -33.38
C LEU A 252 24.46 -13.29 -33.61
N ARG A 253 23.22 -13.76 -33.50
CA ARG A 253 22.89 -15.19 -33.49
C ARG A 253 22.42 -15.70 -34.84
N ASP A 254 21.67 -14.88 -35.58
CA ASP A 254 21.12 -15.30 -36.86
C ASP A 254 22.22 -15.29 -37.92
N ALA A 255 22.32 -16.40 -38.64
CA ALA A 255 23.18 -16.48 -39.79
C ALA A 255 22.52 -15.73 -40.96
N ASP A 256 23.28 -14.89 -41.65
CA ASP A 256 22.86 -14.38 -42.95
C ASP A 256 22.70 -15.56 -43.92
N MET A 257 21.45 -15.96 -44.13
CA MET A 257 21.08 -17.09 -44.99
C MET A 257 21.63 -16.92 -46.40
N ALA A 258 21.76 -15.71 -46.93
CA ALA A 258 22.31 -15.49 -48.26
C ALA A 258 23.82 -15.82 -48.28
N ALA A 259 24.58 -15.34 -47.30
CA ALA A 259 26.00 -15.63 -47.18
C ALA A 259 26.26 -17.12 -46.88
N GLU A 260 25.45 -17.72 -46.00
CA GLU A 260 25.64 -19.12 -45.60
C GLU A 260 25.24 -20.10 -46.70
N VAL A 261 24.17 -19.82 -47.46
CA VAL A 261 23.76 -20.64 -48.61
C VAL A 261 24.76 -20.53 -49.77
N THR A 262 25.32 -19.35 -50.03
CA THR A 262 26.38 -19.21 -51.06
C THR A 262 27.65 -19.96 -50.65
N ARG A 263 28.05 -19.89 -49.37
CA ARG A 263 29.16 -20.67 -48.83
C ARG A 263 28.91 -22.17 -48.92
N LEU A 264 27.72 -22.63 -48.51
CA LEU A 264 27.31 -24.03 -48.60
C LEU A 264 27.37 -24.53 -50.05
N THR A 265 26.78 -23.77 -50.98
CA THR A 265 26.77 -24.09 -52.41
C THR A 265 28.19 -24.16 -52.98
N ARG A 266 29.06 -23.20 -52.63
CA ARG A 266 30.48 -23.22 -53.01
C ARG A 266 31.19 -24.47 -52.50
N VAL A 267 30.97 -24.85 -51.23
CA VAL A 267 31.56 -26.06 -50.64
C VAL A 267 31.04 -27.32 -51.31
N GLN A 268 29.75 -27.39 -51.63
CA GLN A 268 29.16 -28.52 -52.37
C GLN A 268 29.76 -28.65 -53.78
N VAL A 269 29.89 -27.55 -54.52
CA VAL A 269 30.53 -27.54 -55.85
C VAL A 269 32.00 -27.93 -55.76
N LEU A 270 32.74 -27.42 -54.78
CA LEU A 270 34.14 -27.79 -54.56
C LEU A 270 34.29 -29.28 -54.19
N SER A 271 33.39 -29.83 -53.37
CA SER A 271 33.41 -31.25 -53.01
C SER A 271 33.11 -32.15 -54.21
N GLN A 272 32.13 -31.78 -55.05
CA GLN A 272 31.84 -32.50 -56.30
C GLN A 272 33.01 -32.41 -57.29
N ALA A 273 33.62 -31.23 -57.45
CA ALA A 273 34.79 -31.04 -58.29
C ALA A 273 36.00 -31.80 -57.76
N ALA A 274 36.25 -31.82 -56.44
CA ALA A 274 37.33 -32.57 -55.82
C ALA A 274 37.16 -34.08 -56.04
N ASN A 275 35.93 -34.62 -55.91
CA ASN A 275 35.64 -36.03 -56.21
C ASN A 275 35.85 -36.36 -57.69
N ALA A 276 35.40 -35.50 -58.62
CA ALA A 276 35.63 -35.69 -60.05
C ALA A 276 37.11 -35.59 -60.43
N MET A 277 37.85 -34.66 -59.82
CA MET A 277 39.30 -34.51 -60.00
C MET A 277 40.06 -35.69 -59.41
N LEU A 278 39.68 -36.21 -58.24
CA LEU A 278 40.25 -37.43 -57.68
C LEU A 278 39.97 -38.64 -58.59
N ALA A 279 38.77 -38.77 -59.13
CA ALA A 279 38.45 -39.83 -60.08
C ALA A 279 39.32 -39.75 -61.35
N GLN A 280 39.51 -38.54 -61.90
CA GLN A 280 40.35 -38.31 -63.08
C GLN A 280 41.85 -38.52 -62.79
N ALA A 281 42.32 -38.08 -61.62
CA ALA A 281 43.69 -38.27 -61.14
C ALA A 281 44.00 -39.75 -60.85
N ASN A 282 43.01 -40.57 -60.52
CA ASN A 282 43.16 -42.02 -60.38
C ASN A 282 43.10 -42.74 -61.75
N ALA A 283 42.35 -42.22 -62.73
CA ALA A 283 42.23 -42.80 -64.06
C ALA A 283 43.47 -42.57 -64.95
N THR A 284 44.20 -41.47 -64.73
CA THR A 284 45.40 -41.11 -65.51
C THR A 284 46.59 -42.07 -65.28
N PRO A 285 46.93 -42.48 -64.05
CA PRO A 285 47.89 -43.55 -63.80
C PRO A 285 47.44 -44.91 -64.38
N ALA A 286 46.14 -45.24 -64.28
CA ALA A 286 45.61 -46.52 -64.76
C ALA A 286 45.69 -46.64 -66.30
N SER A 287 45.43 -45.55 -67.02
CA SER A 287 45.59 -45.48 -68.47
C SER A 287 47.05 -45.46 -68.92
N ALA A 288 47.95 -44.85 -68.15
CA ALA A 288 49.39 -44.96 -68.38
C ALA A 288 49.92 -46.39 -68.19
N LEU A 289 49.41 -47.12 -67.20
CA LEU A 289 49.71 -48.55 -66.99
C LEU A 289 49.15 -49.44 -68.11
N SER A 290 48.01 -49.09 -68.71
CA SER A 290 47.44 -49.77 -69.88
C SER A 290 48.25 -49.58 -71.17
N LEU A 291 49.08 -48.53 -71.27
CA LEU A 291 49.94 -48.28 -72.43
C LEU A 291 51.32 -48.95 -72.31
N LEU A 292 51.65 -49.48 -71.14
CA LEU A 292 52.91 -50.17 -70.84
C LEU A 292 52.79 -51.70 -70.84
N GLN A 293 51.57 -52.24 -71.00
CA GLN A 293 51.29 -53.66 -71.24
C GLN A 293 50.99 -53.89 -72.72
#